data_AF-A0A1F7I8A6-F1
#
_entry.id   AF-A0A1F7I8A6-F1
#
_cell.length_a   1.000
_cell.length_b   1.000
_cell.length_c   1.000
_cell.angle_alpha   90.00
_cell.angle_beta   90.00
_cell.angle_gamma   90.00
#
_symmetry.space_group_name_H-M   'P 1'
#
loop_
_entity.id
_entity.type
_entity.pdbx_description
1 polymer ?
#
loop_
_entity_poly.entity_id
_entity_poly.type
_entity_poly.pdbx_seq_one_letter_code
_entity_poly.pdbx_strand_id
1 'polypeptide(L)' 'MNQKKSEEDSLLPQVVDYLNKFDFPLSYLIQRKFKVGFSRAERILKQIEAKRNKHTPGAK' A
#
# COMPACT_ATOMS: atom_id res chain seq x y z
N MET A 1 16.67 9.57 -18.46
CA MET A 1 17.20 9.50 -17.08
C MET A 1 16.16 8.90 -16.16
N ASN A 2 16.61 7.88 -15.44
CA ASN A 2 16.12 7.28 -14.20
C ASN A 2 14.67 6.81 -14.11
N GLN A 3 14.52 5.49 -14.29
CA GLN A 3 13.57 4.67 -13.54
C GLN A 3 13.54 5.17 -12.08
N LYS A 4 12.42 5.77 -11.66
CA LYS A 4 12.12 6.00 -10.25
C LYS A 4 12.13 4.63 -9.58
N LYS A 5 13.22 4.27 -8.92
CA LYS A 5 13.16 3.34 -7.79
C LYS A 5 12.10 3.95 -6.87
N SER A 6 10.90 3.36 -6.86
CA SER A 6 9.91 3.66 -5.83
C SER A 6 10.57 3.22 -4.53
N GLU A 7 11.21 4.17 -3.85
CA GLU A 7 11.61 3.98 -2.47
C GLU A 7 10.35 3.54 -1.72
N GLU A 8 10.47 2.39 -1.09
CA GLU A 8 9.40 1.80 -0.32
C GLU A 8 9.00 2.78 0.79
N ASP A 9 7.71 3.05 0.92
CA ASP A 9 7.28 4.03 1.93
C ASP A 9 7.63 3.49 3.32
N SER A 10 8.25 4.30 4.18
CA SER A 10 8.67 3.88 5.52
C SER A 10 7.51 3.39 6.40
N LEU A 11 6.27 3.81 6.10
CA LEU A 11 5.08 3.35 6.81
C LEU A 11 4.53 2.02 6.28
N LEU A 12 5.02 1.51 5.16
CA LEU A 12 4.45 0.34 4.48
C LEU A 12 4.27 -0.87 5.40
N PRO A 13 5.25 -1.30 6.23
CA PRO A 13 5.06 -2.46 7.11
C PRO A 13 3.92 -2.24 8.11
N GLN A 14 3.87 -1.05 8.72
CA GLN A 14 2.83 -0.71 9.71
C GLN A 14 1.45 -0.64 9.07
N VAL A 15 1.37 -0.14 7.83
CA VAL A 15 0.11 -0.08 7.08
C VAL A 15 -0.39 -1.48 6.73
N VAL A 16 0.51 -2.38 6.29
CA VAL A 16 0.15 -3.78 6.02
C VAL A 16 -0.43 -4.45 7.27
N ASP A 17 0.26 -4.35 8.40
CA ASP A 17 -0.21 -4.93 9.68
C ASP A 17 -1.56 -4.36 10.12
N TYR A 18 -1.79 -3.07 9.87
CA TYR A 18 -3.06 -2.43 10.16
C TYR A 18 -4.18 -2.90 9.23
N LEU A 19 -3.91 -2.99 7.93
CA LEU A 19 -4.90 -3.37 6.92
C LEU A 19 -5.26 -4.87 6.98
N ASN A 20 -4.37 -5.73 7.50
CA ASN A 20 -4.69 -7.15 7.76
C ASN A 20 -5.86 -7.37 8.73
N LYS A 21 -6.31 -6.33 9.43
CA LYS A 21 -7.48 -6.36 10.33
C LYS A 21 -8.81 -6.12 9.61
N PHE A 22 -8.77 -5.81 8.32
CA PHE A 22 -9.93 -5.48 7.50
C PHE A 22 -9.99 -6.40 6.30
N ASP A 23 -11.20 -6.78 5.89
CA ASP A 23 -11.39 -7.62 4.70
C ASP A 23 -11.04 -6.89 3.40
N PHE A 24 -11.10 -5.55 3.41
CA PHE A 24 -10.81 -4.71 2.25
C PHE A 24 -9.88 -3.54 2.61
N PRO A 25 -8.78 -3.34 1.86
CA PRO A 25 -7.89 -2.22 2.09
C PRO A 25 -8.43 -0.95 1.43
N LEU A 26 -8.48 0.16 2.18
CA LEU A 26 -8.93 1.47 1.67
C LEU A 26 -7.94 2.57 2.05
N SER A 27 -7.62 3.44 1.09
CA SER A 27 -6.73 4.59 1.33
C SER A 27 -7.28 5.55 2.38
N TYR A 28 -8.61 5.61 2.57
CA TYR A 28 -9.24 6.37 3.67
C TYR A 28 -8.82 5.86 5.06
N LEU A 29 -8.76 4.53 5.25
CA LEU A 29 -8.34 3.93 6.52
C LEU A 29 -6.89 4.29 6.84
N ILE A 30 -6.03 4.33 5.82
CA ILE A 30 -4.63 4.72 5.94
C ILE A 30 -4.51 6.19 6.34
N GLN A 31 -5.24 7.08 5.67
CA GLN A 31 -5.24 8.52 5.96
C GLN A 31 -5.63 8.81 7.41
N ARG A 32 -6.74 8.21 7.88
CA ARG A 32 -7.27 8.45 9.23
C ARG A 32 -6.35 7.88 10.30
N LYS A 33 -5.78 6.68 10.10
CA LYS A 33 -4.93 6.01 11.09
C LYS A 33 -3.54 6.62 11.18
N PHE A 34 -2.90 6.90 10.05
CA PHE A 34 -1.50 7.32 9.98
C PHE A 34 -1.31 8.82 9.75
N LYS A 35 -2.41 9.59 9.64
CA LYS A 35 -2.40 11.04 9.43
C LYS A 35 -1.55 11.46 8.22
N VAL A 36 -1.67 10.71 7.12
CA VAL A 36 -1.00 10.99 5.85
C VAL A 36 -1.97 11.56 4.82
N GLY A 37 -1.46 12.35 3.88
CA GLY A 37 -2.27 12.86 2.76
C GLY A 37 -2.71 11.76 1.79
N PHE A 38 -3.80 12.03 1.05
CA PHE A 38 -4.41 11.10 0.09
C PHE A 38 -3.38 10.48 -0.88
N SER A 39 -2.57 11.32 -1.53
CA SER A 39 -1.57 10.85 -2.51
C SER A 39 -0.54 9.87 -1.92
N ARG A 40 -0.18 10.02 -0.65
CA ARG A 40 0.73 9.09 0.03
C ARG A 40 0.02 7.79 0.37
N ALA A 41 -1.20 7.86 0.90
CA ALA A 41 -2.02 6.68 1.18
C ALA A 41 -2.26 5.82 -0.08
N GLU A 42 -2.61 6.46 -1.20
CA GLU A 42 -2.78 5.79 -2.51
C GLU A 42 -1.49 5.11 -2.97
N ARG A 43 -0.34 5.78 -2.83
CA ARG A 43 0.95 5.18 -3.20
C ARG A 43 1.29 3.96 -2.34
N ILE A 44 1.01 4.02 -1.04
CA ILE A 44 1.20 2.88 -0.13
C ILE A 44 0.28 1.74 -0.52
N LEU A 45 -1.01 2.01 -0.75
CA LEU A 45 -1.99 1.01 -1.16
C LEU A 45 -1.56 0.28 -2.45
N LYS A 46 -1.14 1.04 -3.48
CA LYS A 46 -0.62 0.47 -4.74
C LYS A 46 0.62 -0.40 -4.54
N GLN A 47 1.51 -0.05 -3.59
CA GLN A 47 2.67 -0.88 -3.27
C GLN A 47 2.25 -2.20 -2.62
N ILE A 48 1.23 -2.19 -1.76
CA ILE A 48 0.67 -3.39 -1.14
C ILE A 48 0.05 -4.31 -2.20
N GLU A 49 -0.80 -3.76 -3.08
CA GLU A 49 -1.42 -4.50 -4.20
C GLU A 49 -0.37 -5.09 -5.14
N ALA A 50 0.65 -4.31 -5.52
CA ALA A 50 1.72 -4.78 -6.39
C ALA A 50 2.52 -5.93 -5.75
N LYS A 51 2.75 -5.91 -4.44
CA LYS A 51 3.40 -7.02 -3.72
C LYS A 51 2.50 -8.25 -3.64
N ARG A 52 1.20 -8.07 -3.41
CA ARG A 52 0.21 -9.17 -3.39
C ARG A 52 0.10 -9.86 -4.75
N ASN A 53 -0.03 -9.08 -5.82
CA ASN A 53 -0.18 -9.60 -7.18
C ASN A 53 1.08 -10.27 -7.72
N LYS A 54 2.27 -9.87 -7.26
CA LYS A 54 3.53 -10.56 -7.60
C LYS A 54 3.65 -11.94 -6.96
N HIS A 55 2.85 -12.25 -5.93
CA HIS A 55 2.87 -13.54 -5.24
C HIS A 55 1.76 -14.51 -5.72
N THR A 56 0.82 -14.04 -6.55
CA THR A 56 -0.19 -14.88 -7.20
C THR A 56 -0.06 -14.77 -8.74
N PRO A 57 0.67 -15.69 -9.40
CA PRO A 57 0.56 -15.80 -10.84
C PRO A 57 -0.81 -16.42 -11.17
N GLY A 58 -1.77 -15.58 -11.54
CA GLY A 58 -3.03 -16.01 -12.13
C GLY A 58 -4.24 -15.87 -11.23
N ALA A 59 -5.01 -14.82 -11.47
CA ALA A 59 -6.45 -14.95 -11.58
C ALA A 59 -6.80 -14.32 -12.93
N LYS A 60 -7.11 -15.17 -13.91
CA LYS A 60 -7.75 -14.78 -15.18
C LYS A 60 -9.20 -14.42 -14.91
#